data_AF-A0A432EP43-F1
#
_entry.id   AF-A0A432EP43-F1
#
_cell.length_a   1.000
_cell.length_b   1.000
_cell.length_c   1.000
_cell.angle_alpha   90.00
_cell.angle_beta   90.00
_cell.angle_gamma   90.00
#
_symmetry.space_group_name_H-M   'P 1'
#
loop_
_entity.id
_entity.type
_entity.pdbx_description
1 polymer ?
#
loop_
_entity_poly.entity_id
_entity_poly.type
_entity_poly.pdbx_seq_one_letter_code
_entity_poly.pdbx_strand_id
1 'polypeptide(L)'
;YLEGSDQHRGWFQSSLLTSVAMTDKAPYRACLTHGFTVDEKGYKMSKSSGNGVEPTKLAGDVGADIIRLWVAATDYRGELSFSREILNRTADSYRRVRNTARFLLGNLFDFDAAEHTVALDDMTELDRWAIARAARVQQQIISAYDEYSFHHVYQAVHQFCAVDMGSFYLDILKDRLYTAKKDSVARRSAQTAMYHIMEAMVRWIAPVLSFTADEIWNAMPARPADYVFTQYWHDLPAVADAEQLLANWREISAVRDALSAELEKLRKDGAIGSSLQAEVTVYADGDIHNQLARLGDELRFAFITSTAEVQPWSDKPEEAIEPDANALADVPGKIAFVLKPSEHGKCVRCWHYREEVGQNAEHPELCERCITNVAGEGETRSYA
;
A
#
# COMPACT_ATOMS: atom_id res chain seq x y z
N TYR A 1 -25.52 21.98 6.63
CA TYR A 1 -26.42 21.17 7.45
C TYR A 1 -26.29 19.73 6.98
N LEU A 2 -26.31 18.76 7.90
CA LEU A 2 -26.19 17.32 7.62
C LEU A 2 -27.11 16.59 8.60
N GLU A 3 -28.14 15.92 8.10
CA GLU A 3 -29.12 15.18 8.91
C GLU A 3 -29.71 14.01 8.11
N GLY A 4 -30.56 13.21 8.76
CA GLY A 4 -31.34 12.16 8.10
C GLY A 4 -32.33 12.71 7.07
N SER A 5 -32.73 11.86 6.12
CA SER A 5 -33.67 12.20 5.04
C SER A 5 -35.05 12.68 5.53
N ASP A 6 -35.46 12.32 6.74
CA ASP A 6 -36.67 12.79 7.39
C ASP A 6 -36.66 14.31 7.69
N GLN A 7 -35.48 14.91 7.80
CA GLN A 7 -35.33 16.32 8.14
C GLN A 7 -35.61 17.28 6.98
N HIS A 8 -35.80 16.78 5.76
CA HIS A 8 -36.29 17.61 4.64
C HIS A 8 -37.61 18.32 4.94
N ARG A 9 -38.51 17.67 5.68
CA ARG A 9 -39.80 18.24 6.12
C ARG A 9 -39.79 18.69 7.58
N GLY A 10 -38.65 18.49 8.25
CA GLY A 10 -38.41 18.89 9.63
C GLY A 10 -37.45 20.06 9.67
N TRP A 11 -36.28 19.81 10.25
CA TRP A 11 -35.29 20.84 10.56
C TRP A 11 -34.83 21.66 9.35
N PHE A 12 -34.63 21.04 8.18
CA PHE A 12 -34.18 21.77 6.99
C PHE A 12 -35.22 22.79 6.52
N GLN A 13 -36.48 22.37 6.45
CA GLN A 13 -37.57 23.23 5.99
C GLN A 13 -37.86 24.35 6.99
N SER A 14 -37.99 24.03 8.28
CA SER A 14 -38.28 25.04 9.30
C SER A 14 -37.15 26.08 9.39
N SER A 15 -35.89 25.64 9.36
CA SER A 15 -34.73 26.53 9.37
C SER A 15 -34.68 27.41 8.13
N LEU A 16 -34.89 26.83 6.94
CA LEU A 16 -34.87 27.57 5.67
C LEU A 16 -35.97 28.63 5.61
N LEU A 17 -37.22 28.26 5.90
CA LEU A 17 -38.35 29.18 5.83
C LEU A 17 -38.19 30.32 6.84
N THR A 18 -37.76 30.02 8.07
CA THR A 18 -37.55 31.03 9.11
C THR A 18 -36.45 32.01 8.71
N SER A 19 -35.31 31.49 8.23
CA SER A 19 -34.18 32.33 7.82
C SER A 19 -34.53 33.21 6.62
N VAL A 20 -35.20 32.66 5.61
CA VAL A 20 -35.64 33.43 4.43
C VAL A 20 -36.65 34.50 4.82
N ALA A 21 -37.64 34.18 5.67
CA ALA A 21 -38.63 35.15 6.12
C ALA A 21 -38.01 36.33 6.91
N MET A 22 -36.94 36.08 7.67
CA MET A 22 -36.30 37.09 8.51
C MET A 22 -35.14 37.84 7.84
N THR A 23 -34.42 37.17 6.93
CA THR A 23 -33.11 37.64 6.44
C THR A 23 -32.91 37.53 4.93
N ASP A 24 -33.90 37.00 4.21
CA ASP A 24 -33.86 36.75 2.75
C ASP A 24 -32.67 35.88 2.30
N LYS A 25 -32.20 34.98 3.19
CA LYS A 25 -31.05 34.09 2.96
C LYS A 25 -31.30 32.70 3.54
N ALA A 26 -30.72 31.68 2.92
CA ALA A 26 -30.68 30.33 3.49
C ALA A 26 -29.73 30.26 4.71
N PRO A 27 -30.04 29.45 5.74
CA PRO A 27 -29.22 29.34 6.96
C PRO A 27 -27.99 28.43 6.79
N TYR A 28 -27.80 27.86 5.60
CA TYR A 28 -26.69 26.98 5.27
C TYR A 28 -26.22 27.20 3.83
N ARG A 29 -24.93 26.94 3.57
CA ARG A 29 -24.34 26.94 2.22
C ARG A 29 -24.45 25.59 1.51
N ALA A 30 -24.53 24.52 2.27
CA ALA A 30 -24.69 23.15 1.79
C ALA A 30 -25.67 22.38 2.69
N CYS A 31 -26.45 21.49 2.09
CA CYS A 31 -27.41 20.61 2.75
C CYS A 31 -27.14 19.18 2.30
N LEU A 32 -26.64 18.35 3.20
CA LEU A 32 -26.37 16.94 2.96
C LEU A 32 -27.39 16.08 3.71
N THR A 33 -27.76 14.96 3.12
CA THR A 33 -28.74 14.03 3.67
C THR A 33 -28.18 12.63 3.68
N HIS A 34 -28.43 11.88 4.74
CA HIS A 34 -28.09 10.47 4.81
C HIS A 34 -29.32 9.58 5.04
N GLY A 35 -29.22 8.30 4.66
CA GLY A 35 -30.22 7.27 4.97
C GLY A 35 -30.22 6.88 6.45
N PHE A 36 -31.12 5.97 6.82
CA PHE A 36 -31.18 5.42 8.16
C PHE A 36 -30.30 4.18 8.29
N THR A 37 -29.98 3.81 9.52
CA THR A 37 -29.39 2.51 9.79
C THR A 37 -30.46 1.43 9.76
N VAL A 38 -30.22 0.39 8.96
CA VAL A 38 -31.10 -0.77 8.80
C VAL A 38 -30.37 -2.05 9.17
N ASP A 39 -31.12 -3.07 9.61
CA ASP A 39 -30.56 -4.38 9.88
C ASP A 39 -30.23 -5.15 8.58
N GLU A 40 -29.73 -6.38 8.72
CA GLU A 40 -29.38 -7.28 7.61
C GLU A 40 -30.55 -7.58 6.65
N LYS A 41 -31.80 -7.36 7.08
CA LYS A 41 -33.01 -7.57 6.26
C LYS A 41 -33.57 -6.26 5.69
N GLY A 42 -32.89 -5.14 5.94
CA GLY A 42 -33.31 -3.80 5.52
C GLY A 42 -34.39 -3.19 6.41
N TYR A 43 -34.68 -3.75 7.59
CA TYR A 43 -35.63 -3.15 8.51
C TYR A 43 -34.96 -2.06 9.34
N LYS A 44 -35.67 -0.94 9.53
CA LYS A 44 -35.22 0.16 10.39
C LYS A 44 -34.92 -0.38 11.79
N MET A 45 -33.73 -0.05 12.29
CA MET A 45 -33.34 -0.44 13.63
C MET A 45 -34.04 0.41 14.69
N SER A 46 -34.69 -0.24 15.66
CA SER A 46 -35.31 0.46 16.79
C SER A 46 -35.29 -0.39 18.07
N LYS A 47 -35.28 0.26 19.23
CA LYS A 47 -35.38 -0.45 20.52
C LYS A 47 -36.68 -1.25 20.63
N SER A 48 -37.79 -0.71 20.11
CA SER A 48 -39.10 -1.39 20.07
C SER A 48 -39.14 -2.62 19.18
N SER A 49 -38.34 -2.63 18.10
CA SER A 49 -38.26 -3.76 17.16
C SER A 49 -37.29 -4.86 17.63
N GLY A 50 -36.61 -4.68 18.77
CA GLY A 50 -35.66 -5.65 19.33
C GLY A 50 -34.32 -5.79 18.56
N ASN A 51 -34.19 -5.15 17.40
CA ASN A 51 -33.00 -5.14 16.56
C ASN A 51 -32.11 -3.90 16.75
N GLY A 52 -32.45 -3.01 17.69
CA GLY A 52 -31.66 -1.80 17.98
C GLY A 52 -30.31 -2.13 18.63
N VAL A 53 -29.24 -1.47 18.16
CA VAL A 53 -27.90 -1.53 18.74
C VAL A 53 -27.55 -0.19 19.37
N GLU A 54 -27.03 -0.23 20.59
CA GLU A 54 -26.62 0.96 21.33
C GLU A 54 -25.15 1.30 20.96
N PRO A 55 -24.88 2.51 20.41
CA PRO A 55 -23.54 2.84 19.91
C PRO A 55 -22.41 2.75 20.93
N THR A 56 -22.66 3.09 22.20
CA THR A 56 -21.64 3.08 23.25
C THR A 56 -21.21 1.65 23.58
N LYS A 57 -22.18 0.74 23.75
CA LYS A 57 -21.93 -0.69 23.92
C LYS A 57 -21.17 -1.26 22.73
N LEU A 58 -21.58 -0.92 21.51
CA LEU A 58 -20.90 -1.39 20.31
C LEU A 58 -19.45 -0.89 20.26
N ALA A 59 -19.21 0.38 20.59
CA ALA A 59 -17.87 0.95 20.65
C ALA A 59 -17.00 0.27 21.72
N GLY A 60 -17.59 -0.17 22.84
CA GLY A 60 -16.91 -0.99 23.84
C GLY A 60 -16.49 -2.37 23.33
N ASP A 61 -17.29 -2.97 22.42
CA ASP A 61 -17.03 -4.31 21.89
C ASP A 61 -16.01 -4.32 20.74
N VAL A 62 -16.09 -3.35 19.81
CA VAL A 62 -15.26 -3.34 18.59
C VAL A 62 -14.30 -2.15 18.48
N GLY A 63 -14.47 -1.11 19.31
CA GLY A 63 -13.72 0.14 19.20
C GLY A 63 -14.41 1.19 18.33
N ALA A 64 -14.30 2.46 18.72
CA ALA A 64 -14.95 3.58 18.05
C ALA A 64 -14.51 3.76 16.59
N ASP A 65 -13.21 3.58 16.31
CA ASP A 65 -12.66 3.74 14.96
C ASP A 65 -13.22 2.72 13.96
N ILE A 66 -13.54 1.49 14.40
CA ILE A 66 -14.14 0.48 13.53
C ILE A 66 -15.56 0.91 13.12
N ILE A 67 -16.33 1.50 14.05
CA ILE A 67 -17.66 2.04 13.74
C ILE A 67 -17.54 3.23 12.78
N ARG A 68 -16.62 4.15 13.04
CA ARG A 68 -16.37 5.31 12.16
C ARG A 68 -15.96 4.87 10.75
N LEU A 69 -15.11 3.85 10.65
CA LEU A 69 -14.69 3.28 9.38
C LEU A 69 -15.84 2.62 8.63
N TRP A 70 -16.74 1.91 9.32
CA TRP A 70 -17.94 1.32 8.72
C TRP A 70 -18.85 2.41 8.13
N VAL A 71 -19.08 3.50 8.88
CA VAL A 71 -19.85 4.64 8.38
C VAL A 71 -19.18 5.24 7.15
N ALA A 72 -17.86 5.47 7.20
CA ALA A 72 -17.11 6.02 6.07
C ALA A 72 -17.12 5.09 4.85
N ALA A 73 -17.08 3.77 5.04
CA ALA A 73 -17.08 2.80 3.95
C ALA A 73 -18.44 2.64 3.25
N THR A 74 -19.52 3.19 3.83
CA THR A 74 -20.88 3.07 3.31
C THR A 74 -21.26 4.31 2.49
N ASP A 75 -21.93 4.11 1.35
CA ASP A 75 -22.56 5.21 0.63
C ASP A 75 -23.80 5.69 1.41
N TYR A 76 -23.61 6.75 2.21
CA TYR A 76 -24.63 7.28 3.11
C TYR A 76 -25.87 7.84 2.38
N ARG A 77 -25.83 8.03 1.06
CA ARG A 77 -27.00 8.50 0.29
C ARG A 77 -28.12 7.46 0.30
N GLY A 78 -27.76 6.18 0.44
CA GLY A 78 -28.70 5.09 0.67
C GLY A 78 -28.85 4.74 2.14
N GLU A 79 -29.61 3.68 2.42
CA GLU A 79 -29.71 3.09 3.75
C GLU A 79 -28.37 2.46 4.18
N LEU A 80 -28.02 2.61 5.46
CA LEU A 80 -26.77 2.09 6.02
C LEU A 80 -27.03 0.72 6.63
N SER A 81 -26.72 -0.34 5.88
CA SER A 81 -26.85 -1.71 6.35
C SER A 81 -25.87 -2.02 7.48
N PHE A 82 -26.40 -2.55 8.57
CA PHE A 82 -25.65 -2.92 9.76
C PHE A 82 -25.80 -4.42 10.05
N SER A 83 -24.68 -5.11 10.16
CA SER A 83 -24.61 -6.48 10.67
C SER A 83 -23.26 -6.74 11.33
N ARG A 84 -23.18 -7.79 12.15
CA ARG A 84 -21.91 -8.19 12.78
C ARG A 84 -20.87 -8.66 11.76
N GLU A 85 -21.32 -9.27 10.67
CA GLU A 85 -20.44 -9.67 9.56
C GLU A 85 -19.82 -8.45 8.87
N ILE A 86 -20.61 -7.40 8.61
CA ILE A 86 -20.10 -6.14 8.04
C ILE A 86 -19.05 -5.51 8.96
N LEU A 87 -19.28 -5.50 10.27
CA LEU A 87 -18.30 -5.00 11.24
C LEU A 87 -17.03 -5.84 11.27
N ASN A 88 -17.13 -7.17 11.19
CA ASN A 88 -15.94 -8.03 11.14
C ASN A 88 -15.09 -7.75 9.90
N ARG A 89 -15.71 -7.61 8.72
CA ARG A 89 -15.02 -7.20 7.48
C ARG A 89 -14.38 -5.81 7.60
N THR A 90 -15.08 -4.88 8.25
CA THR A 90 -14.57 -3.54 8.53
C THR A 90 -13.35 -3.60 9.46
N ALA A 91 -13.39 -4.47 10.48
CA ALA A 91 -12.28 -4.70 11.39
C ALA A 91 -11.05 -5.29 10.68
N ASP A 92 -11.24 -6.19 9.72
CA ASP A 92 -10.12 -6.72 8.91
C ASP A 92 -9.48 -5.65 8.03
N SER A 93 -10.31 -4.78 7.44
CA SER A 93 -9.86 -3.63 6.65
C SER A 93 -9.10 -2.63 7.53
N TYR A 94 -9.60 -2.35 8.73
CA TYR A 94 -8.91 -1.56 9.75
C TYR A 94 -7.55 -2.16 10.13
N ARG A 95 -7.48 -3.48 10.40
CA ARG A 95 -6.22 -4.17 10.71
C ARG A 95 -5.20 -4.02 9.60
N ARG A 96 -5.63 -4.01 8.34
CA ARG A 96 -4.73 -3.80 7.20
C ARG A 96 -4.05 -2.43 7.27
N VAL A 97 -4.82 -1.37 7.44
CA VAL A 97 -4.30 0.00 7.61
C VAL A 97 -3.32 0.06 8.81
N ARG A 98 -3.73 -0.48 9.96
CA ARG A 98 -2.89 -0.50 11.17
C ARG A 98 -1.60 -1.29 10.98
N ASN A 99 -1.63 -2.43 10.29
CA ASN A 99 -0.45 -3.25 10.04
C ASN A 99 0.52 -2.58 9.07
N THR A 100 0.03 -1.90 8.03
CA THR A 100 0.86 -1.09 7.15
C THR A 100 1.55 0.02 7.95
N ALA A 101 0.81 0.76 8.78
CA ALA A 101 1.39 1.79 9.63
C ALA A 101 2.45 1.21 10.59
N ARG A 102 2.15 0.09 11.24
CA ARG A 102 3.09 -0.60 12.13
C ARG A 102 4.37 -1.02 11.43
N PHE A 103 4.29 -1.52 10.19
CA PHE A 103 5.47 -1.92 9.42
C PHE A 103 6.35 -0.71 9.10
N LEU A 104 5.74 0.39 8.64
CA LEU A 104 6.44 1.65 8.36
C LEU A 104 7.12 2.18 9.63
N LEU A 105 6.39 2.36 10.74
CA LEU A 105 6.95 2.82 12.02
C LEU A 105 8.07 1.91 12.53
N GLY A 106 7.87 0.59 12.44
CA GLY A 106 8.86 -0.40 12.88
C GLY A 106 10.16 -0.37 12.09
N ASN A 107 10.17 0.21 10.88
CA ASN A 107 11.36 0.40 10.06
C ASN A 107 11.90 1.84 10.11
N LEU A 108 11.28 2.74 10.86
CA LEU A 108 11.72 4.12 11.07
C LEU A 108 12.35 4.35 12.46
N PHE A 109 12.53 3.30 13.26
CA PHE A 109 13.01 3.38 14.66
C PHE A 109 14.38 4.05 14.84
N ASP A 110 15.24 4.02 13.82
CA ASP A 110 16.57 4.64 13.79
C ASP A 110 16.69 5.73 12.72
N PHE A 111 15.55 6.27 12.26
CA PHE A 111 15.49 7.34 11.28
C PHE A 111 15.29 8.69 11.95
N ASP A 112 16.18 9.61 11.65
CA ASP A 112 16.08 11.04 11.98
C ASP A 112 15.97 11.81 10.67
N ALA A 113 14.84 12.48 10.44
CA ALA A 113 14.58 13.21 9.20
C ALA A 113 15.58 14.36 8.95
N ALA A 114 16.16 14.96 9.98
CA ALA A 114 17.12 16.04 9.83
C ALA A 114 18.49 15.55 9.30
N GLU A 115 18.85 14.30 9.59
CA GLU A 115 20.16 13.74 9.28
C GLU A 115 20.15 12.71 8.15
N HIS A 116 19.06 11.95 8.03
CA HIS A 116 19.01 10.73 7.22
C HIS A 116 18.17 10.84 5.95
N THR A 117 17.49 11.97 5.72
CA THR A 117 16.70 12.18 4.50
C THR A 117 17.61 12.17 3.28
N VAL A 118 17.25 11.39 2.27
CA VAL A 118 17.96 11.30 0.99
C VAL A 118 17.27 12.19 -0.04
N ALA A 119 18.06 12.90 -0.85
CA ALA A 119 17.52 13.73 -1.94
C ALA A 119 16.85 12.85 -3.01
N LEU A 120 15.76 13.32 -3.62
CA LEU A 120 14.97 12.54 -4.58
C LEU A 120 15.82 11.95 -5.72
N ASP A 121 16.82 12.68 -6.23
CA ASP A 121 17.66 12.22 -7.34
C ASP A 121 18.64 11.11 -6.93
N ASP A 122 18.94 10.99 -5.63
CA ASP A 122 19.79 9.95 -5.05
C ASP A 122 18.99 8.75 -4.50
N MET A 123 17.65 8.83 -4.56
CA MET A 123 16.77 7.75 -4.10
C MET A 123 16.68 6.64 -5.14
N THR A 124 16.46 5.42 -4.65
CA THR A 124 16.15 4.28 -5.53
C THR A 124 14.85 4.53 -6.28
N GLU A 125 14.76 4.03 -7.51
CA GLU A 125 13.61 4.27 -8.37
C GLU A 125 12.29 3.80 -7.75
N LEU A 126 12.29 2.64 -7.09
CA LEU A 126 11.11 2.08 -6.41
C LEU A 126 10.63 2.98 -5.24
N ASP A 127 11.54 3.67 -4.55
CA ASP A 127 11.17 4.58 -3.46
C ASP A 127 10.57 5.88 -4.00
N ARG A 128 11.14 6.42 -5.09
CA ARG A 128 10.55 7.54 -5.82
C ARG A 128 9.16 7.19 -6.35
N TRP A 129 8.98 5.96 -6.84
CA TRP A 129 7.68 5.44 -7.26
C TRP A 129 6.69 5.44 -6.08
N ALA A 130 7.12 5.00 -4.89
CA ALA A 130 6.26 4.95 -3.71
C ALA A 130 5.80 6.34 -3.26
N ILE A 131 6.69 7.34 -3.31
CA ILE A 131 6.35 8.75 -3.05
C ILE A 131 5.38 9.29 -4.11
N ALA A 132 5.66 9.08 -5.40
CA ALA A 132 4.78 9.51 -6.49
C ALA A 132 3.39 8.87 -6.38
N ARG A 133 3.33 7.58 -6.01
CA ARG A 133 2.08 6.85 -5.81
C ARG A 133 1.29 7.42 -4.63
N ALA A 134 1.95 7.68 -3.51
CA ALA A 134 1.32 8.31 -2.36
C ALA A 134 0.79 9.71 -2.67
N ALA A 135 1.51 10.50 -3.48
CA ALA A 135 1.06 11.81 -3.94
C ALA A 135 -0.22 11.70 -4.78
N ARG A 136 -0.29 10.73 -5.69
CA ARG A 136 -1.50 10.47 -6.50
C ARG A 136 -2.69 10.08 -5.64
N VAL A 137 -2.48 9.19 -4.65
CA VAL A 137 -3.51 8.75 -3.71
C VAL A 137 -3.98 9.90 -2.82
N GLN A 138 -3.08 10.76 -2.34
CA GLN A 138 -3.45 11.93 -1.56
C GLN A 138 -4.40 12.84 -2.34
N GLN A 139 -4.14 13.11 -3.62
CA GLN A 139 -5.03 13.95 -4.43
C GLN A 139 -6.42 13.33 -4.62
N GLN A 140 -6.49 12.00 -4.77
CA GLN A 140 -7.77 11.27 -4.81
C GLN A 140 -8.53 11.40 -3.49
N ILE A 141 -7.82 11.28 -2.36
CA ILE A 141 -8.41 11.39 -1.01
C ILE A 141 -8.91 12.81 -0.74
N ILE A 142 -8.12 13.83 -1.10
CA ILE A 142 -8.52 15.25 -0.98
C ILE A 142 -9.81 15.49 -1.77
N SER A 143 -9.82 15.09 -3.05
CA SER A 143 -11.01 15.25 -3.91
C SER A 143 -12.23 14.51 -3.33
N ALA A 144 -12.05 13.29 -2.83
CA ALA A 144 -13.12 12.52 -2.21
C ALA A 144 -13.63 13.17 -0.91
N TYR A 145 -12.79 13.81 -0.11
CA TYR A 145 -13.23 14.58 1.05
C TYR A 145 -14.00 15.85 0.65
N ASP A 146 -13.53 16.59 -0.36
CA ASP A 146 -14.18 17.80 -0.86
C ASP A 146 -15.59 17.51 -1.44
N GLU A 147 -15.76 16.34 -2.04
CA GLU A 147 -17.04 15.86 -2.57
C GLU A 147 -17.92 15.15 -1.53
N TYR A 148 -17.46 15.05 -0.28
CA TYR A 148 -18.10 14.27 0.78
C TYR A 148 -18.32 12.79 0.39
N SER A 149 -17.42 12.20 -0.40
CA SER A 149 -17.43 10.79 -0.83
C SER A 149 -16.54 9.93 0.07
N PHE A 150 -16.90 9.77 1.34
CA PHE A 150 -16.07 9.06 2.33
C PHE A 150 -15.77 7.60 1.97
N HIS A 151 -16.67 6.95 1.23
CA HIS A 151 -16.47 5.56 0.78
C HIS A 151 -15.35 5.46 -0.24
N HIS A 152 -15.14 6.49 -1.06
CA HIS A 152 -13.98 6.59 -1.95
C HIS A 152 -12.68 6.83 -1.16
N VAL A 153 -12.72 7.61 -0.07
CA VAL A 153 -11.56 7.74 0.85
C VAL A 153 -11.18 6.38 1.43
N TYR A 154 -12.16 5.64 1.96
CA TYR A 154 -11.96 4.29 2.47
C TYR A 154 -11.34 3.36 1.42
N GLN A 155 -11.89 3.35 0.20
CA GLN A 155 -11.39 2.52 -0.89
C GLN A 155 -9.96 2.88 -1.27
N ALA A 156 -9.64 4.18 -1.41
CA ALA A 156 -8.31 4.65 -1.77
C ALA A 156 -7.26 4.27 -0.71
N VAL A 157 -7.55 4.51 0.57
CA VAL A 157 -6.66 4.12 1.68
C VAL A 157 -6.49 2.60 1.75
N HIS A 158 -7.58 1.85 1.69
CA HIS A 158 -7.51 0.39 1.77
C HIS A 158 -6.72 -0.19 0.59
N GLN A 159 -6.97 0.28 -0.64
CA GLN A 159 -6.24 -0.15 -1.82
C GLN A 159 -4.75 0.18 -1.73
N PHE A 160 -4.41 1.39 -1.28
CA PHE A 160 -3.02 1.79 -1.08
C PHE A 160 -2.30 0.90 -0.06
N CYS A 161 -2.93 0.65 1.10
CA CYS A 161 -2.34 -0.22 2.12
C CYS A 161 -2.23 -1.68 1.66
N ALA A 162 -3.24 -2.20 0.96
CA ALA A 162 -3.32 -3.61 0.58
C ALA A 162 -2.45 -3.96 -0.62
N VAL A 163 -2.50 -3.13 -1.67
CA VAL A 163 -1.92 -3.43 -2.97
C VAL A 163 -0.61 -2.69 -3.15
N ASP A 164 -0.65 -1.36 -3.14
CA ASP A 164 0.53 -0.53 -3.43
C ASP A 164 1.64 -0.79 -2.40
N MET A 165 1.29 -0.75 -1.11
CA MET A 165 2.23 -0.98 -0.01
C MET A 165 2.39 -2.46 0.31
N GLY A 166 1.28 -3.15 0.61
CA GLY A 166 1.31 -4.49 1.19
C GLY A 166 1.84 -5.56 0.24
N SER A 167 1.20 -5.75 -0.91
CA SER A 167 1.57 -6.81 -1.84
C SER A 167 2.73 -6.46 -2.76
N PHE A 168 3.08 -5.18 -2.89
CA PHE A 168 4.11 -4.71 -3.82
C PHE A 168 5.31 -4.07 -3.11
N TYR A 169 5.24 -2.79 -2.74
CA TYR A 169 6.41 -2.03 -2.27
C TYR A 169 7.07 -2.65 -1.04
N LEU A 170 6.32 -2.83 0.05
CA LEU A 170 6.88 -3.32 1.31
C LEU A 170 7.27 -4.79 1.24
N ASP A 171 6.75 -5.56 0.28
CA ASP A 171 7.15 -6.94 0.09
C ASP A 171 8.52 -7.04 -0.58
N ILE A 172 8.76 -6.22 -1.62
CA ILE A 172 10.07 -6.08 -2.28
C ILE A 172 11.10 -5.50 -1.30
N LEU A 173 10.72 -4.49 -0.51
CA LEU A 173 11.64 -3.73 0.35
C LEU A 173 12.23 -4.53 1.51
N LYS A 174 11.61 -5.64 1.94
CA LYS A 174 12.07 -6.43 3.10
C LYS A 174 13.53 -6.86 2.94
N ASP A 175 13.93 -7.29 1.75
CA ASP A 175 15.32 -7.68 1.48
C ASP A 175 16.26 -6.51 1.78
N ARG A 176 15.98 -5.33 1.20
CA ARG A 176 16.83 -4.15 1.34
C ARG A 176 16.85 -3.63 2.78
N LEU A 177 15.70 -3.53 3.44
CA LEU A 177 15.59 -3.04 4.82
C LEU A 177 16.36 -3.89 5.82
N TYR A 178 16.36 -5.21 5.64
CA TYR A 178 16.92 -6.16 6.61
C TYR A 178 18.36 -6.56 6.30
N THR A 179 18.80 -6.42 5.04
CA THR A 179 20.09 -6.93 4.60
C THR A 179 21.08 -5.84 4.20
N ALA A 180 20.64 -4.66 3.77
CA ALA A 180 21.53 -3.55 3.46
C ALA A 180 22.23 -3.03 4.72
N LYS A 181 23.39 -2.39 4.53
CA LYS A 181 24.13 -1.76 5.65
C LYS A 181 23.28 -0.65 6.26
N LYS A 182 23.32 -0.53 7.60
CA LYS A 182 22.43 0.35 8.39
C LYS A 182 22.35 1.78 7.87
N ASP A 183 23.49 2.36 7.53
CA ASP A 183 23.63 3.75 7.08
C ASP A 183 23.86 3.88 5.57
N SER A 184 23.54 2.83 4.80
CA SER A 184 23.62 2.89 3.34
C SER A 184 22.55 3.80 2.75
N VAL A 185 22.87 4.47 1.63
CA VAL A 185 21.91 5.26 0.85
C VAL A 185 20.71 4.40 0.44
N ALA A 186 20.94 3.15 0.05
CA ALA A 186 19.89 2.19 -0.31
C ALA A 186 18.83 2.01 0.82
N ARG A 187 19.27 1.88 2.07
CA ARG A 187 18.37 1.79 3.22
C ARG A 187 17.76 3.14 3.60
N ARG A 188 18.53 4.23 3.58
CA ARG A 188 18.04 5.57 3.93
C ARG A 188 17.05 6.12 2.91
N SER A 189 17.18 5.74 1.64
CA SER A 189 16.20 6.00 0.58
C SER A 189 14.85 5.36 0.92
N ALA A 190 14.83 4.08 1.33
CA ALA A 190 13.60 3.39 1.76
C ALA A 190 12.94 4.12 2.92
N GLN A 191 13.72 4.47 3.96
CA GLN A 191 13.21 5.16 5.14
C GLN A 191 12.70 6.56 4.82
N THR A 192 13.36 7.28 3.91
CA THR A 192 12.90 8.59 3.43
C THR A 192 11.50 8.49 2.79
N ALA A 193 11.31 7.53 1.89
CA ALA A 193 9.98 7.29 1.32
C ALA A 193 8.96 6.86 2.37
N MET A 194 9.31 5.94 3.28
CA MET A 194 8.42 5.52 4.36
C MET A 194 8.01 6.68 5.28
N TYR A 195 8.93 7.60 5.57
CA TYR A 195 8.66 8.77 6.40
C TYR A 195 7.61 9.68 5.74
N HIS A 196 7.79 10.02 4.45
CA HIS A 196 6.80 10.80 3.70
C HIS A 196 5.45 10.10 3.56
N ILE A 197 5.47 8.78 3.32
CA ILE A 197 4.24 7.98 3.24
C ILE A 197 3.52 7.94 4.59
N MET A 198 4.25 7.82 5.71
CA MET A 198 3.67 7.83 7.04
C MET A 198 3.05 9.19 7.38
N GLU A 199 3.77 10.29 7.14
CA GLU A 199 3.26 11.66 7.32
C GLU A 199 1.98 11.88 6.50
N ALA A 200 1.92 11.42 5.24
CA ALA A 200 0.73 11.53 4.43
C ALA A 200 -0.41 10.64 4.95
N MET A 201 -0.14 9.35 5.16
CA MET A 201 -1.15 8.36 5.52
C MET A 201 -1.83 8.65 6.86
N VAL A 202 -1.08 9.07 7.89
CA VAL A 202 -1.67 9.40 9.20
C VAL A 202 -2.66 10.56 9.11
N ARG A 203 -2.42 11.53 8.21
CA ARG A 203 -3.33 12.65 7.94
C ARG A 203 -4.53 12.23 7.11
N TRP A 204 -4.36 11.32 6.15
CA TRP A 204 -5.47 10.78 5.37
C TRP A 204 -6.51 10.10 6.25
N ILE A 205 -6.06 9.36 7.26
CA ILE A 205 -6.95 8.59 8.13
C ILE A 205 -7.50 9.40 9.31
N ALA A 206 -6.86 10.50 9.72
CA ALA A 206 -7.23 11.27 10.91
C ALA A 206 -8.71 11.69 11.00
N PRO A 207 -9.40 12.08 9.90
CA PRO A 207 -10.82 12.42 9.97
C PRO A 207 -11.74 11.22 10.29
N VAL A 208 -11.34 10.00 9.93
CA VAL A 208 -12.13 8.77 10.10
C VAL A 208 -11.64 7.94 11.28
N LEU A 209 -10.35 7.57 11.29
CA LEU A 209 -9.70 6.75 12.31
C LEU A 209 -8.97 7.62 13.34
N SER A 210 -9.69 8.52 13.98
CA SER A 210 -9.09 9.59 14.78
C SER A 210 -8.22 9.08 15.93
N PHE A 211 -8.66 8.05 16.65
CA PHE A 211 -7.90 7.51 17.78
C PHE A 211 -6.61 6.82 17.30
N THR A 212 -6.71 6.05 16.22
CA THR A 212 -5.57 5.36 15.62
C THR A 212 -4.59 6.36 15.00
N ALA A 213 -5.07 7.43 14.38
CA ALA A 213 -4.22 8.47 13.83
C ALA A 213 -3.42 9.18 14.93
N ASP A 214 -4.05 9.51 16.06
CA ASP A 214 -3.37 10.10 17.21
C ASP A 214 -2.35 9.15 17.84
N GLU A 215 -2.67 7.85 17.95
CA GLU A 215 -1.73 6.83 18.41
C GLU A 215 -0.51 6.71 17.49
N ILE A 216 -0.73 6.65 16.17
CA ILE A 216 0.34 6.60 15.15
C ILE A 216 1.19 7.87 15.24
N TRP A 217 0.55 9.04 15.31
CA TRP A 217 1.22 10.34 15.40
C TRP A 217 2.18 10.41 16.59
N ASN A 218 1.75 9.91 17.74
CA ASN A 218 2.57 9.87 18.95
C ASN A 218 3.74 8.88 18.86
N ALA A 219 3.67 7.89 17.97
CA ALA A 219 4.71 6.90 17.74
C ALA A 219 5.68 7.27 16.60
N MET A 220 5.39 8.30 15.82
CA MET A 220 6.26 8.73 14.71
C MET A 220 7.57 9.35 15.22
N PRO A 221 8.72 9.03 14.59
CA PRO A 221 9.95 9.75 14.85
C PRO A 221 9.84 11.19 14.31
N ALA A 222 10.51 12.13 14.98
CA ALA A 222 10.60 13.53 14.56
C ALA A 222 9.24 14.19 14.26
N ARG A 223 8.20 13.90 15.05
CA ARG A 223 6.85 14.46 14.83
C ARG A 223 6.91 16.00 14.73
N PRO A 224 6.32 16.62 13.69
CA PRO A 224 6.47 18.06 13.45
C PRO A 224 5.62 18.91 14.40
N ALA A 225 4.64 18.32 15.09
CA ALA A 225 3.74 19.00 16.00
C ALA A 225 3.16 18.04 17.06
N ASP A 226 2.50 18.60 18.07
CA ASP A 226 1.93 17.82 19.18
C ASP A 226 0.72 16.97 18.77
N TYR A 227 -0.09 17.46 17.83
CA TYR A 227 -1.36 16.81 17.46
C TYR A 227 -1.54 16.75 15.95
N VAL A 228 -1.91 15.57 15.43
CA VAL A 228 -2.25 15.39 14.00
C VAL A 228 -3.45 16.26 13.59
N PHE A 229 -4.39 16.50 14.49
CA PHE A 229 -5.63 17.22 14.21
C PHE A 229 -5.47 18.72 13.93
N THR A 230 -4.29 19.28 14.17
CA THR A 230 -3.95 20.67 13.85
C THR A 230 -3.10 20.80 12.59
N GLN A 231 -2.86 19.69 11.90
CA GLN A 231 -2.00 19.64 10.72
C GLN A 231 -2.79 19.75 9.42
N TYR A 232 -2.10 20.27 8.40
CA TYR A 232 -2.56 20.25 7.01
C TYR A 232 -2.07 18.99 6.31
N TRP A 233 -2.56 18.75 5.09
CA TRP A 233 -2.05 17.68 4.22
C TRP A 233 -0.52 17.74 4.10
N HIS A 234 0.12 16.57 4.09
CA HIS A 234 1.57 16.51 3.97
C HIS A 234 1.99 16.90 2.56
N ASP A 235 3.00 17.76 2.43
CA ASP A 235 3.55 18.12 1.13
C ASP A 235 4.51 17.01 0.69
N LEU A 236 4.04 16.13 -0.20
CA LEU A 236 4.87 15.06 -0.73
C LEU A 236 5.88 15.64 -1.73
N PRO A 237 7.17 15.24 -1.67
CA PRO A 237 8.16 15.70 -2.62
C PRO A 237 7.72 15.42 -4.08
N ALA A 238 7.85 16.44 -4.93
CA ALA A 238 7.47 16.33 -6.33
C ALA A 238 8.49 15.49 -7.10
N VAL A 239 8.04 14.34 -7.62
CA VAL A 239 8.84 13.47 -8.48
C VAL A 239 8.66 13.92 -9.93
N ALA A 240 9.71 14.45 -10.56
CA ALA A 240 9.62 15.13 -11.85
C ALA A 240 9.08 14.26 -13.00
N ASP A 241 9.39 12.97 -12.98
CA ASP A 241 9.02 11.95 -13.97
C ASP A 241 7.91 11.00 -13.47
N ALA A 242 7.11 11.44 -12.49
CA ALA A 242 6.12 10.61 -11.79
C ALA A 242 5.22 9.77 -12.71
N GLU A 243 4.66 10.36 -13.78
CA GLU A 243 3.73 9.64 -14.66
C GLU A 243 4.42 8.49 -15.42
N GLN A 244 5.63 8.71 -15.94
CA GLN A 244 6.40 7.66 -16.61
C GLN A 244 6.82 6.58 -15.61
N LEU A 245 7.25 7.01 -14.42
CA LEU A 245 7.68 6.11 -13.36
C LEU A 245 6.53 5.20 -12.88
N LEU A 246 5.33 5.77 -12.66
CA LEU A 246 4.13 5.03 -12.30
C LEU A 246 3.71 4.05 -13.40
N ALA A 247 3.81 4.44 -14.67
CA ALA A 247 3.50 3.58 -15.81
C ALA A 247 4.46 2.39 -15.90
N ASN A 248 5.77 2.62 -15.81
CA ASN A 248 6.80 1.58 -15.89
C ASN A 248 6.61 0.52 -14.81
N TRP A 249 6.45 0.95 -13.55
CA TRP A 249 6.31 0.01 -12.44
C TRP A 249 4.94 -0.67 -12.39
N ARG A 250 3.90 -0.09 -13.00
CA ARG A 250 2.63 -0.79 -13.21
C ARG A 250 2.82 -2.00 -14.12
N GLU A 251 3.57 -1.84 -15.20
CA GLU A 251 3.89 -2.96 -16.11
C GLU A 251 4.74 -4.01 -15.39
N ILE A 252 5.82 -3.61 -14.70
CA ILE A 252 6.66 -4.53 -13.92
C ILE A 252 5.84 -5.29 -12.87
N SER A 253 4.92 -4.62 -12.18
CA SER A 253 4.03 -5.27 -11.21
C SER A 253 3.11 -6.31 -11.87
N ALA A 254 2.57 -6.03 -13.05
CA ALA A 254 1.74 -6.98 -13.78
C ALA A 254 2.54 -8.22 -14.21
N VAL A 255 3.78 -8.03 -14.68
CA VAL A 255 4.69 -9.16 -14.99
C VAL A 255 4.99 -9.98 -13.73
N ARG A 256 5.25 -9.32 -12.60
CA ARG A 256 5.50 -9.96 -11.30
C ARG A 256 4.30 -10.77 -10.83
N ASP A 257 3.09 -10.27 -11.00
CA ASP A 257 1.86 -10.96 -10.59
C ASP A 257 1.62 -12.21 -11.44
N ALA A 258 1.83 -12.12 -12.76
CA ALA A 258 1.80 -13.26 -13.67
C ALA A 258 2.87 -14.31 -13.30
N LEU A 259 4.10 -13.88 -13.05
CA LEU A 259 5.19 -14.75 -12.59
C LEU A 259 4.86 -15.42 -11.25
N SER A 260 4.29 -14.67 -10.30
CA SER A 260 3.93 -15.19 -8.97
C SER A 260 2.87 -16.29 -9.07
N ALA A 261 1.93 -16.19 -10.00
CA ALA A 261 0.95 -17.24 -10.26
C ALA A 261 1.61 -18.53 -10.78
N GLU A 262 2.61 -18.43 -11.66
CA GLU A 262 3.37 -19.58 -12.16
C GLU A 262 4.28 -20.19 -11.08
N LEU A 263 4.96 -19.37 -10.28
CA LEU A 263 5.77 -19.84 -9.14
C LEU A 263 4.91 -20.58 -8.10
N GLU A 264 3.65 -20.17 -7.89
CA GLU A 264 2.72 -20.86 -7.00
C GLU A 264 2.35 -22.26 -7.50
N LYS A 265 2.36 -22.50 -8.82
CA LYS A 265 2.18 -23.86 -9.37
C LYS A 265 3.38 -24.75 -9.01
N LEU A 266 4.60 -24.24 -9.19
CA LEU A 266 5.83 -24.96 -8.79
C LEU A 266 5.86 -25.27 -7.29
N ARG A 267 5.32 -24.38 -6.45
CA ARG A 267 5.18 -24.63 -5.01
C ARG A 267 4.20 -25.75 -4.70
N LYS A 268 3.04 -25.76 -5.35
CA LYS A 268 2.02 -26.82 -5.17
C LYS A 268 2.53 -28.19 -5.62
N ASP A 269 3.38 -28.21 -6.64
CA ASP A 269 4.02 -29.44 -7.14
C ASP A 269 5.22 -29.88 -6.29
N GLY A 270 5.61 -29.08 -5.30
CA GLY A 270 6.71 -29.37 -4.37
C GLY A 270 8.11 -29.14 -4.93
N ALA A 271 8.23 -28.54 -6.12
CA ALA A 271 9.51 -28.25 -6.76
C ALA A 271 10.30 -27.15 -6.03
N ILE A 272 9.58 -26.17 -5.46
CA ILE A 272 10.13 -25.10 -4.62
C ILE A 272 9.25 -24.89 -3.37
N GLY A 273 9.82 -24.43 -2.27
CA GLY A 273 9.14 -24.02 -1.05
C GLY A 273 8.93 -22.50 -0.93
N SER A 274 9.67 -21.68 -1.66
CA SER A 274 9.50 -20.21 -1.71
C SER A 274 9.96 -19.65 -3.06
N SER A 275 9.57 -18.42 -3.42
CA SER A 275 10.04 -17.78 -4.68
C SER A 275 11.56 -17.60 -4.72
N LEU A 276 12.20 -17.41 -3.56
CA LEU A 276 13.66 -17.33 -3.47
C LEU A 276 14.36 -18.64 -3.86
N GLN A 277 13.66 -19.77 -3.95
CA GLN A 277 14.24 -21.00 -4.50
C GLN A 277 14.14 -21.10 -6.02
N ALA A 278 13.62 -20.07 -6.70
CA ALA A 278 13.49 -20.07 -8.14
C ALA A 278 14.55 -19.20 -8.82
N GLU A 279 14.98 -19.69 -9.97
CA GLU A 279 15.72 -18.98 -11.00
C GLU A 279 14.77 -18.70 -12.16
N VAL A 280 14.77 -17.44 -12.62
CA VAL A 280 13.79 -16.96 -13.60
C VAL A 280 14.50 -16.40 -14.83
N THR A 281 14.14 -16.93 -15.99
CA THR A 281 14.45 -16.28 -17.27
C THR A 281 13.14 -15.78 -17.87
N VAL A 282 13.04 -14.48 -18.08
CA VAL A 282 11.90 -13.85 -18.75
C VAL A 282 12.23 -13.65 -20.21
N TYR A 283 11.37 -14.12 -21.10
CA TYR A 283 11.45 -13.83 -22.53
C TYR A 283 10.42 -12.78 -22.87
N ALA A 284 10.85 -11.65 -23.42
CA ALA A 284 9.97 -10.53 -23.72
C ALA A 284 10.31 -9.85 -25.05
N ASP A 285 9.34 -9.16 -25.65
CA ASP A 285 9.55 -8.26 -26.79
C ASP A 285 9.15 -6.81 -26.48
N GLY A 286 9.36 -5.92 -27.45
CA GLY A 286 8.90 -4.54 -27.38
C GLY A 286 9.47 -3.73 -26.22
N ASP A 287 8.65 -2.80 -25.71
CA ASP A 287 9.07 -1.88 -24.66
C ASP A 287 9.21 -2.58 -23.30
N ILE A 288 8.37 -3.57 -23.01
CA ILE A 288 8.44 -4.32 -21.75
C ILE A 288 9.77 -5.07 -21.60
N HIS A 289 10.34 -5.60 -22.69
CA HIS A 289 11.69 -6.16 -22.67
C HIS A 289 12.71 -5.13 -22.16
N ASN A 290 12.70 -3.92 -22.73
CA ASN A 290 13.65 -2.86 -22.34
C ASN A 290 13.42 -2.41 -20.89
N GLN A 291 12.16 -2.34 -20.45
CA GLN A 291 11.82 -2.00 -19.07
C GLN A 291 12.31 -3.05 -18.07
N LEU A 292 12.22 -4.34 -18.38
CA LEU A 292 12.73 -5.38 -17.48
C LEU A 292 14.27 -5.46 -17.54
N ALA A 293 14.85 -5.39 -18.74
CA ALA A 293 16.29 -5.56 -18.94
C ALA A 293 17.12 -4.46 -18.27
N ARG A 294 16.60 -3.21 -18.21
CA ARG A 294 17.33 -2.10 -17.56
C ARG A 294 17.53 -2.29 -16.05
N LEU A 295 16.69 -3.09 -15.38
CA LEU A 295 16.86 -3.41 -13.95
C LEU A 295 18.08 -4.30 -13.72
N GLY A 296 18.57 -5.00 -14.76
CA GLY A 296 19.71 -5.90 -14.66
C GLY A 296 19.57 -6.91 -13.52
N ASP A 297 20.62 -7.03 -12.71
CA ASP A 297 20.65 -7.93 -11.55
C ASP A 297 19.62 -7.58 -10.46
N GLU A 298 19.10 -6.34 -10.44
CA GLU A 298 18.09 -5.92 -9.48
C GLU A 298 16.68 -6.42 -9.81
N LEU A 299 16.45 -6.97 -11.02
CA LEU A 299 15.16 -7.52 -11.42
C LEU A 299 14.70 -8.63 -10.46
N ARG A 300 15.63 -9.41 -9.93
CA ARG A 300 15.32 -10.49 -8.97
C ARG A 300 14.67 -9.97 -7.70
N PHE A 301 14.93 -8.72 -7.32
CA PHE A 301 14.35 -8.12 -6.12
C PHE A 301 12.91 -7.71 -6.38
N ALA A 302 12.64 -7.12 -7.55
CA ALA A 302 11.28 -6.85 -7.99
C ALA A 302 10.44 -8.14 -8.04
N PHE A 303 11.02 -9.26 -8.51
CA PHE A 303 10.33 -10.55 -8.58
C PHE A 303 10.38 -11.41 -7.30
N ILE A 304 11.19 -11.01 -6.32
CA ILE A 304 11.41 -11.76 -5.08
C ILE A 304 11.90 -13.19 -5.38
N THR A 305 12.87 -13.30 -6.27
CA THR A 305 13.54 -14.55 -6.68
C THR A 305 15.05 -14.46 -6.45
N SER A 306 15.75 -15.59 -6.56
CA SER A 306 17.19 -15.60 -6.35
C SER A 306 17.98 -15.11 -7.55
N THR A 307 17.48 -15.39 -8.74
CA THR A 307 17.96 -14.82 -10.00
C THR A 307 16.76 -14.41 -10.85
N ALA A 308 16.96 -13.40 -11.68
CA ALA A 308 16.04 -13.02 -12.73
C ALA A 308 16.85 -12.39 -13.86
N GLU A 309 16.70 -12.91 -15.06
CA GLU A 309 17.30 -12.36 -16.28
C GLU A 309 16.25 -12.19 -17.36
N VAL A 310 16.56 -11.34 -18.35
CA VAL A 310 15.67 -11.03 -19.45
C VAL A 310 16.36 -11.39 -20.75
N GLN A 311 15.66 -12.12 -21.61
CA GLN A 311 16.09 -12.52 -22.93
C GLN A 311 15.10 -12.04 -23.99
N PRO A 312 15.56 -11.82 -25.24
CA PRO A 312 14.67 -11.46 -26.35
C PRO A 312 13.64 -12.55 -26.63
N TRP A 313 12.41 -12.18 -27.01
CA TRP A 313 11.37 -13.13 -27.41
C TRP A 313 11.79 -14.07 -28.55
N SER A 314 12.70 -13.63 -29.44
CA SER A 314 13.23 -14.47 -30.52
C SER A 314 13.94 -15.72 -30.02
N ASP A 315 14.45 -15.68 -28.79
CA ASP A 315 15.26 -16.74 -28.19
C ASP A 315 14.42 -17.60 -27.25
N LYS A 316 13.10 -17.35 -27.20
CA LYS A 316 12.14 -18.08 -26.37
C LYS A 316 12.12 -19.56 -26.74
N PRO A 317 12.44 -20.46 -25.80
CA PRO A 317 12.39 -21.90 -26.05
C PRO A 317 10.94 -22.41 -26.09
N GLU A 318 10.74 -23.62 -26.61
CA GLU A 318 9.40 -24.22 -26.74
C GLU A 318 8.77 -24.51 -25.37
N GLU A 319 9.58 -24.85 -24.37
CA GLU A 319 9.15 -25.13 -22.99
C GLU A 319 8.81 -23.88 -22.17
N ALA A 320 9.03 -22.67 -22.70
CA ALA A 320 8.72 -21.44 -21.99
C ALA A 320 7.21 -21.32 -21.74
N ILE A 321 6.85 -20.99 -20.50
CA ILE A 321 5.47 -20.86 -20.06
C ILE A 321 4.96 -19.48 -20.47
N GLU A 322 3.94 -19.45 -21.32
CA GLU A 322 3.18 -18.24 -21.60
C GLU A 322 2.05 -18.11 -20.55
N PRO A 323 2.06 -17.07 -19.70
CA PRO A 323 1.05 -16.89 -18.65
C PRO A 323 -0.32 -16.55 -19.26
N ASP A 324 -1.37 -16.57 -18.42
CA ASP A 324 -2.74 -16.21 -18.84
C ASP A 324 -2.75 -14.83 -19.51
N ALA A 325 -3.28 -14.76 -20.73
CA ALA A 325 -3.37 -13.53 -21.52
C ALA A 325 -4.13 -12.42 -20.78
N ASN A 326 -5.10 -12.76 -19.92
CA ASN A 326 -5.82 -11.77 -19.13
C ASN A 326 -4.95 -11.13 -18.03
N ALA A 327 -3.96 -11.86 -17.51
CA ALA A 327 -3.06 -11.35 -16.47
C ALA A 327 -2.12 -10.25 -16.99
N LEU A 328 -1.90 -10.21 -18.31
CA LEU A 328 -1.02 -9.24 -18.98
C LEU A 328 -1.76 -8.36 -19.98
N ALA A 329 -3.10 -8.26 -19.89
CA ALA A 329 -3.91 -7.54 -20.87
C ALA A 329 -3.51 -6.05 -21.04
N ASP A 330 -3.00 -5.43 -19.97
CA ASP A 330 -2.56 -4.04 -19.95
C ASP A 330 -1.04 -3.87 -20.18
N VAL A 331 -0.31 -4.95 -20.45
CA VAL A 331 1.14 -4.91 -20.72
C VAL A 331 1.37 -5.07 -22.22
N PRO A 332 1.86 -4.02 -22.91
CA PRO A 332 2.14 -4.11 -24.34
C PRO A 332 3.36 -5.01 -24.59
N GLY A 333 3.15 -6.08 -25.36
CA GLY A 333 4.20 -7.03 -25.74
C GLY A 333 3.86 -8.45 -25.33
N LYS A 334 4.78 -9.36 -25.61
CA LYS A 334 4.70 -10.77 -25.27
C LYS A 334 5.64 -11.08 -24.12
N ILE A 335 5.23 -12.00 -23.25
CA ILE A 335 6.00 -12.42 -22.08
C ILE A 335 5.87 -13.92 -21.91
N ALA A 336 6.98 -14.58 -21.63
CA ALA A 336 7.02 -15.97 -21.25
C ALA A 336 8.11 -16.19 -20.19
N PHE A 337 7.97 -17.27 -19.43
CA PHE A 337 8.87 -17.58 -18.32
C PHE A 337 9.49 -18.97 -18.49
N VAL A 338 10.77 -19.07 -18.20
CA VAL A 338 11.41 -20.34 -17.83
C VAL A 338 11.73 -20.26 -16.35
N LEU A 339 11.21 -21.22 -15.58
CA LEU A 339 11.32 -21.28 -14.13
C LEU A 339 12.06 -22.55 -13.72
N LYS A 340 13.14 -22.42 -12.95
CA LYS A 340 13.92 -23.57 -12.46
C LYS A 340 14.11 -23.47 -10.95
N PRO A 341 13.98 -24.57 -10.19
CA PRO A 341 14.50 -24.61 -8.83
C PRO A 341 16.01 -24.35 -8.85
N SER A 342 16.49 -23.50 -7.94
CA SER A 342 17.91 -23.21 -7.84
C SER A 342 18.67 -24.38 -7.24
N GLU A 343 19.80 -24.72 -7.85
CA GLU A 343 20.72 -25.75 -7.35
C GLU A 343 21.80 -25.17 -6.42
N HIS A 344 21.81 -23.85 -6.23
CA HIS A 344 22.82 -23.14 -5.46
C HIS A 344 22.61 -23.21 -3.93
N GLY A 345 23.65 -22.84 -3.17
CA GLY A 345 23.57 -22.76 -1.71
C GLY A 345 22.67 -21.62 -1.24
N LYS A 346 21.88 -21.85 -0.18
CA LYS A 346 21.06 -20.82 0.47
C LYS A 346 21.92 -19.95 1.39
N CYS A 347 21.93 -18.64 1.17
CA CYS A 347 22.49 -17.68 2.12
C CYS A 347 21.62 -17.62 3.39
N VAL A 348 22.20 -17.83 4.57
CA VAL A 348 21.44 -17.86 5.84
C VAL A 348 20.91 -16.48 6.27
N ARG A 349 21.44 -15.39 5.71
CA ARG A 349 21.07 -14.01 6.05
C ARG A 349 19.95 -13.46 5.17
N CYS A 350 20.13 -13.42 3.86
CA CYS A 350 19.10 -12.89 2.94
C CYS A 350 18.18 -13.97 2.35
N TRP A 351 18.52 -15.24 2.52
CA TRP A 351 17.76 -16.40 2.00
C TRP A 351 17.75 -16.56 0.48
N HIS A 352 18.50 -15.74 -0.26
CA HIS A 352 18.78 -15.98 -1.68
C HIS A 352 19.67 -17.21 -1.84
N TYR A 353 19.46 -17.93 -2.94
CA TYR A 353 20.19 -19.10 -3.42
C TYR A 353 21.20 -18.63 -4.45
N ARG A 354 22.48 -18.83 -4.16
CA ARG A 354 23.56 -18.13 -4.87
C ARG A 354 24.81 -18.99 -4.99
N GLU A 355 25.41 -19.00 -6.18
CA GLU A 355 26.57 -19.81 -6.50
C GLU A 355 27.76 -19.51 -5.57
N GLU A 356 27.88 -18.25 -5.17
CA GLU A 356 28.97 -17.78 -4.32
C GLU A 356 28.88 -18.20 -2.83
N VAL A 357 27.75 -18.78 -2.39
CA VAL A 357 27.59 -19.27 -1.02
C VAL A 357 28.53 -20.47 -0.78
N GLY A 358 29.37 -20.38 0.25
CA GLY A 358 30.39 -21.39 0.56
C GLY A 358 31.78 -21.08 0.01
N GLN A 359 31.93 -20.05 -0.81
CA GLN A 359 33.23 -19.71 -1.43
C GLN A 359 34.13 -18.84 -0.53
N ASN A 360 33.56 -18.09 0.43
CA ASN A 360 34.32 -17.28 1.38
C ASN A 360 34.60 -18.06 2.68
N ALA A 361 35.87 -18.19 3.06
CA ALA A 361 36.28 -18.97 4.23
C ALA A 361 35.88 -18.34 5.58
N GLU A 362 35.81 -17.01 5.68
CA GLU A 362 35.39 -16.29 6.89
C GLU A 362 33.86 -16.27 7.05
N HIS A 363 33.14 -16.35 5.93
CA HIS A 363 31.68 -16.29 5.87
C HIS A 363 31.09 -17.40 4.97
N PRO A 364 31.22 -18.69 5.35
CA PRO A 364 30.87 -19.82 4.48
C PRO A 364 29.36 -19.95 4.20
N GLU A 365 28.50 -19.36 5.04
CA GLU A 365 27.03 -19.45 4.87
C GLU A 365 26.42 -18.19 4.23
N LEU A 366 27.25 -17.23 3.79
CA LEU A 366 26.81 -15.96 3.23
C LEU A 366 27.11 -15.87 1.73
N CYS A 367 26.23 -15.20 0.98
CA CYS A 367 26.55 -14.75 -0.37
C CYS A 367 27.43 -13.49 -0.32
N GLU A 368 28.14 -13.20 -1.41
CA GLU A 368 29.05 -12.04 -1.52
C GLU A 368 28.36 -10.73 -1.17
N ARG A 369 27.14 -10.52 -1.64
CA ARG A 369 26.34 -9.32 -1.32
C ARG A 369 26.13 -9.16 0.19
N CYS A 370 25.80 -10.25 0.88
CA CYS A 370 25.63 -10.22 2.33
C CYS A 370 26.96 -9.95 3.05
N ILE A 371 28.08 -10.47 2.54
CA ILE A 371 29.43 -10.21 3.04
C ILE A 371 29.75 -8.71 2.90
N THR A 372 29.53 -8.13 1.73
CA THR A 372 29.69 -6.69 1.48
C THR A 372 28.85 -5.84 2.44
N ASN A 373 27.64 -6.28 2.77
CA ASN A 373 26.76 -5.56 3.69
C ASN A 373 27.15 -5.69 5.18
N VAL A 374 27.80 -6.78 5.61
CA VAL A 374 28.22 -6.96 7.02
C VAL A 374 29.64 -6.48 7.30
N ALA A 375 30.55 -6.66 6.34
CA ALA A 375 31.98 -6.44 6.53
C ALA A 375 32.58 -5.40 5.55
N GLY A 376 31.87 -5.05 4.47
CA GLY A 376 32.33 -4.10 3.46
C GLY A 376 31.66 -2.74 3.51
N GLU A 377 31.68 -2.03 2.38
CA GLU A 377 31.09 -0.70 2.24
C GLU A 377 29.56 -0.70 2.13
N GLY A 378 28.95 -1.86 1.88
CA GLY A 378 27.53 -2.01 1.61
C GLY A 378 27.22 -2.05 0.11
N GLU A 379 26.07 -2.63 -0.21
CA GLU A 379 25.57 -2.71 -1.59
C GLU A 379 25.06 -1.36 -2.11
N THR A 380 25.15 -1.17 -3.42
CA THR A 380 24.50 -0.08 -4.15
C THR A 380 23.21 -0.57 -4.78
N ARG A 381 22.16 0.27 -4.77
CA ARG A 381 20.87 0.00 -5.40
C ARG A 381 20.44 1.21 -6.22
N SER A 382 19.96 0.98 -7.43
CA SER A 382 19.45 2.03 -8.31
C SER A 382 17.94 1.93 -8.50
N TYR A 383 17.40 0.71 -8.51
CA TYR A 383 16.01 0.44 -8.86
C TYR A 383 15.18 -0.10 -7.70
N ALA A 384 15.50 -1.30 -7.19
CA ALA A 384 14.65 -2.10 -6.31
C ALA A 384 15.28 -2.40 -4.94
#